data_AF-A0A2A5DBG6-F1
#
_entry.id   AF-A0A2A5DBG6-F1
#
_cell.length_a   1.000
_cell.length_b   1.000
_cell.length_c   1.000
_cell.angle_alpha   90.00
_cell.angle_beta   90.00
_cell.angle_gamma   90.00
#
_symmetry.space_group_name_H-M   'P 1'
#
loop_
_entity.id
_entity.type
_entity.pdbx_description
1 polymer ?
#
loop_
_entity_poly.entity_id
_entity_poly.type
_entity_poly.pdbx_seq_one_letter_code
_entity_poly.pdbx_strand_id
1 'polypeptide(L)'
;MTFPTRILTLALLTGAFSTTLASTANAQTCNHSLNATYEVTFDASWSFQNHPTDFPGNPHFSPLIGGTHLSNFSLWEMGSLASPGMESMAELGATSLLTQEINSAIANNDMEFLLSGGGINSPGSISFTFDLTSDYPAVTLVTMIAPSPDWFIGVDGLELFQNDRWMDQIVVNLNAYDAGTDDGIQYTSGNANSNPAQPIAQIAGYPFAGVPLGTFTFTKVESEDLGLCMDPLVAGQSASIQLSHGTPNEDVVLMWSTALGSTVVNAGTWCVDFGITLPLGNPGAQLVSLSSFDGNGDYSLTRSIPSAAAGRTLYFQAAERNSCPDARMSNIVTQVVQ
;
A
#
# COMPACT_ATOMS: atom_id res chain seq x y z
N MET A 1 -80.43 -5.57 27.21
CA MET A 1 -79.12 -4.94 27.47
C MET A 1 -78.32 -5.04 26.19
N THR A 2 -78.32 -3.95 25.42
CA THR A 2 -77.74 -3.82 24.08
C THR A 2 -76.31 -3.27 24.20
N PHE A 3 -75.32 -4.02 23.72
CA PHE A 3 -73.96 -3.52 23.49
C PHE A 3 -73.78 -3.18 22.01
N PRO A 4 -73.23 -2.01 21.64
CA PRO A 4 -73.08 -1.61 20.25
C PRO A 4 -71.81 -2.19 19.64
N THR A 5 -71.96 -2.77 18.45
CA THR A 5 -70.88 -3.20 17.57
C THR A 5 -70.22 -1.96 16.95
N ARG A 6 -68.94 -1.69 17.28
CA ARG A 6 -68.16 -0.65 16.60
C ARG A 6 -67.53 -1.23 15.33
N ILE A 7 -67.98 -0.72 14.18
CA ILE A 7 -67.36 -0.92 12.86
C ILE A 7 -66.08 -0.07 12.82
N LEU A 8 -64.94 -0.72 12.62
CA LEU A 8 -63.64 -0.06 12.38
C LEU A 8 -63.49 0.12 10.87
N THR A 9 -63.58 1.36 10.39
CA THR A 9 -63.37 1.70 8.98
C THR A 9 -61.86 1.73 8.70
N LEU A 10 -61.36 0.75 7.95
CA LEU A 10 -59.97 0.68 7.50
C LEU A 10 -59.79 1.65 6.32
N ALA A 11 -59.11 2.78 6.54
CA ALA A 11 -58.72 3.69 5.48
C ALA A 11 -57.58 3.06 4.66
N LEU A 12 -57.83 2.72 3.39
CA LEU A 12 -56.78 2.37 2.44
C LEU A 12 -55.95 3.64 2.15
N LEU A 13 -54.75 3.72 2.71
CA LEU A 13 -53.70 4.59 2.17
C LEU A 13 -53.18 3.95 0.89
N THR A 14 -53.62 4.44 -0.27
CA THR A 14 -52.94 4.20 -1.54
C THR A 14 -51.68 5.05 -1.58
N GLY A 15 -50.61 4.55 -0.96
CA GLY A 15 -49.27 5.09 -1.15
C GLY A 15 -48.77 4.69 -2.53
N ALA A 16 -48.65 5.65 -3.43
CA ALA A 16 -47.92 5.47 -4.68
C ALA A 16 -46.46 5.17 -4.33
N PHE A 17 -46.06 3.91 -4.46
CA PHE A 17 -44.64 3.54 -4.48
C PHE A 17 -44.03 4.11 -5.76
N SER A 18 -43.49 5.32 -5.69
CA SER A 18 -42.47 5.74 -6.64
C SER A 18 -41.24 4.88 -6.37
N THR A 19 -41.11 3.80 -7.13
CA THR A 19 -39.85 3.09 -7.28
C THR A 19 -38.90 4.03 -8.01
N THR A 20 -38.17 4.86 -7.26
CA THR A 20 -36.93 5.44 -7.76
C THR A 20 -36.02 4.26 -8.08
N LEU A 21 -35.86 3.95 -9.36
CA LEU A 21 -34.74 3.15 -9.83
C LEU A 21 -33.50 3.86 -9.30
N ALA A 22 -32.84 3.27 -8.29
CA ALA A 22 -31.47 3.65 -7.98
C ALA A 22 -30.69 3.37 -9.27
N SER A 23 -30.28 4.44 -9.97
CA SER A 23 -29.26 4.31 -10.98
C SER A 23 -28.06 3.71 -10.27
N THR A 24 -27.72 2.47 -10.58
CA THR A 24 -26.37 1.99 -10.36
C THR A 24 -25.49 2.91 -11.17
N ALA A 25 -24.97 3.96 -10.54
CA ALA A 25 -23.83 4.69 -11.07
C ALA A 25 -22.73 3.65 -11.16
N ASN A 26 -22.56 3.13 -12.37
CA ASN A 26 -21.55 2.16 -12.71
C ASN A 26 -20.22 2.84 -12.42
N ALA A 27 -19.57 2.48 -11.31
CA ALA A 27 -18.43 3.22 -10.78
C ALA A 27 -17.29 3.26 -11.81
N GLN A 28 -16.70 4.44 -12.00
CA GLN A 28 -15.51 4.63 -12.81
C GLN A 28 -14.42 3.67 -12.32
N THR A 29 -13.83 2.89 -13.22
CA THR A 29 -12.72 1.98 -12.90
C THR A 29 -11.41 2.75 -13.04
N CYS A 30 -10.72 2.96 -11.92
CA CYS A 30 -9.38 3.54 -11.89
C CYS A 30 -8.37 2.44 -11.58
N ASN A 31 -7.32 2.33 -12.40
CA ASN A 31 -6.18 1.49 -12.07
C ASN A 31 -4.97 2.39 -11.85
N HIS A 32 -4.73 2.72 -10.58
CA HIS A 32 -3.48 3.31 -10.10
C HIS A 32 -2.41 2.22 -10.08
N SER A 33 -1.12 2.56 -10.26
CA SER A 33 0.00 1.58 -10.28
C SER A 33 -0.22 0.50 -9.21
N LEU A 34 -0.20 -0.79 -9.57
CA LEU A 34 -0.45 -1.89 -8.62
C LEU A 34 0.81 -2.10 -7.78
N ASN A 35 1.88 -1.43 -8.16
CA ASN A 35 3.17 -1.44 -7.52
C ASN A 35 3.46 0.00 -7.09
N ALA A 36 4.22 0.15 -6.02
CA ALA A 36 4.80 1.43 -5.66
C ALA A 36 6.20 1.21 -5.10
N THR A 37 7.01 2.25 -5.18
CA THR A 37 8.26 2.35 -4.43
C THR A 37 8.06 3.38 -3.32
N TYR A 38 8.47 3.05 -2.11
CA TYR A 38 8.48 3.96 -0.98
C TYR A 38 9.89 4.12 -0.44
N GLU A 39 10.21 5.30 0.06
CA GLU A 39 11.33 5.51 0.96
C GLU A 39 10.79 5.53 2.38
N VAL A 40 11.33 4.68 3.25
CA VAL A 40 11.14 4.84 4.70
C VAL A 40 12.35 5.56 5.27
N THR A 41 12.09 6.65 5.97
CA THR A 41 13.07 7.35 6.81
C THR A 41 12.78 7.09 8.27
N PHE A 42 13.75 6.51 8.98
CA PHE A 42 13.75 6.45 10.43
C PHE A 42 14.49 7.67 10.98
N ASP A 43 13.79 8.53 11.70
CA ASP A 43 14.38 9.62 12.48
C ASP A 43 14.33 9.26 13.97
N ALA A 44 15.46 8.79 14.49
CA ALA A 44 15.64 8.41 15.87
C ALA A 44 15.89 9.66 16.73
N SER A 45 14.97 9.93 17.64
CA SER A 45 15.06 11.07 18.56
C SER A 45 15.45 10.68 19.99
N TRP A 46 15.58 9.39 20.31
CA TRP A 46 15.92 8.90 21.64
C TRP A 46 17.28 9.45 22.12
N SER A 47 17.26 10.32 23.13
CA SER A 47 18.40 11.08 23.62
C SER A 47 18.30 11.32 25.12
N PHE A 48 19.41 11.68 25.77
CA PHE A 48 19.38 12.12 27.16
C PHE A 48 18.45 13.33 27.39
N GLN A 49 18.25 14.17 26.37
CA GLN A 49 17.43 15.37 26.48
C GLN A 49 15.93 15.07 26.59
N ASN A 50 15.43 14.09 25.83
CA ASN A 50 14.01 13.71 25.86
C ASN A 50 13.72 12.47 26.72
N HIS A 51 14.73 11.64 27.01
CA HIS A 51 14.61 10.44 27.85
C HIS A 51 15.74 10.40 28.90
N PRO A 52 15.78 11.34 29.87
CA PRO A 52 16.91 11.47 30.81
C PRO A 52 17.02 10.32 31.82
N THR A 53 15.92 9.60 32.06
CA THR A 53 15.84 8.54 33.07
C THR A 53 16.64 7.31 32.64
N ASP A 54 17.64 6.94 33.45
CA ASP A 54 18.54 5.79 33.23
C ASP A 54 19.17 5.72 31.83
N PHE A 55 19.28 6.86 31.14
CA PHE A 55 19.74 6.93 29.76
C PHE A 55 21.09 6.21 29.57
N PRO A 56 21.21 5.26 28.63
CA PRO A 56 22.40 4.45 28.49
C PRO A 56 23.54 5.22 27.81
N GLY A 57 24.78 4.74 28.00
CA GLY A 57 25.99 5.38 27.45
C GLY A 57 26.23 5.15 25.95
N ASN A 58 25.58 4.16 25.33
CA ASN A 58 25.70 3.86 23.91
C ASN A 58 24.32 3.59 23.29
N PRO A 59 23.43 4.60 23.24
CA PRO A 59 22.08 4.47 22.70
C PRO A 59 22.12 4.25 21.19
N HIS A 60 21.56 3.16 20.72
CA HIS A 60 21.46 2.83 19.30
C HIS A 60 20.23 1.96 19.02
N PHE A 61 19.96 1.77 17.74
CA PHE A 61 18.95 0.86 17.23
C PHE A 61 19.62 -0.20 16.36
N SER A 62 19.16 -1.45 16.47
CA SER A 62 19.66 -2.54 15.64
C SER A 62 19.30 -2.32 14.16
N PRO A 63 19.81 -3.17 13.23
CA PRO A 63 19.31 -3.17 11.87
C PRO A 63 17.78 -3.25 11.81
N LEU A 64 17.20 -2.46 10.90
CA LEU A 64 15.77 -2.47 10.62
C LEU A 64 15.43 -3.73 9.82
N ILE A 65 14.36 -4.42 10.19
CA ILE A 65 13.95 -5.67 9.57
C ILE A 65 12.43 -5.77 9.53
N GLY A 66 11.88 -6.30 8.44
CA GLY A 66 10.44 -6.39 8.26
C GLY A 66 10.06 -6.87 6.87
N GLY A 67 8.84 -6.57 6.45
CA GLY A 67 8.38 -6.97 5.12
C GLY A 67 7.08 -6.30 4.70
N THR A 68 6.76 -6.44 3.41
CA THR A 68 5.44 -6.10 2.86
C THR A 68 4.57 -7.35 2.86
N HIS A 69 3.29 -7.22 3.18
CA HIS A 69 2.43 -8.37 3.45
C HIS A 69 0.94 -8.12 3.23
N LEU A 70 0.17 -9.20 3.26
CA LEU A 70 -1.28 -9.15 3.22
C LEU A 70 -1.83 -8.39 4.43
N SER A 71 -2.92 -7.62 4.26
CA SER A 71 -3.58 -6.87 5.35
C SER A 71 -4.01 -7.73 6.55
N ASN A 72 -4.20 -9.03 6.37
CA ASN A 72 -4.61 -9.98 7.41
C ASN A 72 -3.45 -10.81 7.98
N PHE A 73 -2.22 -10.53 7.58
CA PHE A 73 -1.01 -11.13 8.15
C PHE A 73 -0.42 -10.20 9.20
N SER A 74 0.22 -10.77 10.23
CA SER A 74 1.00 -10.01 11.21
C SER A 74 2.29 -10.78 11.51
N LEU A 75 3.40 -10.04 11.55
CA LEU A 75 4.70 -10.57 11.96
C LEU A 75 4.88 -10.53 13.48
N TRP A 76 4.23 -9.56 14.13
CA TRP A 76 4.18 -9.37 15.57
C TRP A 76 2.95 -8.53 15.90
N GLU A 77 2.23 -8.83 16.98
CA GLU A 77 1.07 -8.04 17.40
C GLU A 77 1.02 -7.91 18.93
N MET A 78 0.47 -6.80 19.43
CA MET A 78 0.26 -6.63 20.86
C MET A 78 -0.64 -7.73 21.42
N GLY A 79 -0.23 -8.33 22.54
CA GLY A 79 -0.97 -9.41 23.19
C GLY A 79 -0.69 -10.81 22.64
N SER A 80 0.15 -10.95 21.62
CA SER A 80 0.66 -12.25 21.15
C SER A 80 2.08 -12.50 21.66
N LEU A 81 2.50 -13.77 21.65
CA LEU A 81 3.88 -14.13 22.01
C LEU A 81 4.84 -13.79 20.87
N ALA A 82 6.03 -13.32 21.20
CA ALA A 82 7.10 -13.12 20.23
C ALA A 82 7.50 -14.46 19.56
N SER A 83 7.75 -14.43 18.26
CA SER A 83 8.41 -15.53 17.56
C SER A 83 9.89 -15.64 17.99
N PRO A 84 10.55 -16.79 17.76
CA PRO A 84 12.01 -16.89 17.98
C PRO A 84 12.82 -15.84 17.22
N GLY A 85 12.37 -15.44 16.02
CA GLY A 85 12.95 -14.34 15.27
C GLY A 85 12.77 -12.98 15.93
N MET A 86 11.57 -12.70 16.44
CA MET A 86 11.28 -11.46 17.17
C MET A 86 12.06 -11.37 18.49
N GLU A 87 12.12 -12.47 19.27
CA GLU A 87 12.94 -12.58 20.48
C GLU A 87 14.42 -12.29 20.17
N SER A 88 14.99 -12.99 19.18
CA SER A 88 16.39 -12.78 18.80
C SER A 88 16.67 -11.37 18.26
N MET A 89 15.69 -10.72 17.63
CA MET A 89 15.81 -9.34 17.18
C MET A 89 15.77 -8.39 18.38
N ALA A 90 14.82 -8.57 19.29
CA ALA A 90 14.58 -7.68 20.43
C ALA A 90 15.65 -7.78 21.54
N GLU A 91 16.29 -8.94 21.72
CA GLU A 91 17.34 -9.11 22.75
C GLU A 91 18.76 -8.86 22.22
N LEU A 92 19.03 -9.23 20.97
CA LEU A 92 20.39 -9.28 20.42
C LEU A 92 20.61 -8.36 19.23
N GLY A 93 19.55 -7.76 18.69
CA GLY A 93 19.58 -7.03 17.41
C GLY A 93 19.87 -7.93 16.22
N ALA A 94 19.75 -9.25 16.39
CA ALA A 94 20.12 -10.24 15.40
C ALA A 94 18.93 -10.58 14.49
N THR A 95 19.05 -10.29 13.19
CA THR A 95 17.93 -10.40 12.24
C THR A 95 17.86 -11.73 11.50
N SER A 96 18.81 -12.65 11.72
CA SER A 96 18.95 -13.87 10.92
C SER A 96 17.77 -14.83 11.05
N LEU A 97 17.23 -15.03 12.26
CA LEU A 97 16.06 -15.88 12.48
C LEU A 97 14.80 -15.22 11.93
N LEU A 98 14.60 -13.93 12.20
CA LEU A 98 13.44 -13.18 11.67
C LEU A 98 13.45 -13.13 10.13
N THR A 99 14.63 -13.05 9.51
CA THR A 99 14.78 -13.15 8.04
C THR A 99 14.31 -14.51 7.52
N GLN A 100 14.56 -15.61 8.25
CA GLN A 100 14.09 -16.95 7.86
C GLN A 100 12.58 -17.08 8.01
N GLU A 101 11.99 -16.49 9.06
CA GLU A 101 10.55 -16.43 9.26
C GLU A 101 9.86 -15.64 8.15
N ILE A 102 10.38 -14.45 7.80
CA ILE A 102 9.87 -13.62 6.70
C ILE A 102 9.98 -14.37 5.37
N ASN A 103 11.13 -14.97 5.05
CA ASN A 103 11.27 -15.76 3.81
C ASN A 103 10.32 -16.96 3.76
N SER A 104 10.00 -17.57 4.90
CA SER A 104 9.01 -18.65 4.98
C SER A 104 7.60 -18.12 4.73
N ALA A 105 7.26 -16.94 5.26
CA ALA A 105 5.99 -16.27 4.99
C ALA A 105 5.87 -15.82 3.52
N ILE A 106 6.96 -15.37 2.89
CA ILE A 106 7.01 -15.10 1.45
C ILE A 106 6.73 -16.38 0.65
N ALA A 107 7.37 -17.49 1.00
CA ALA A 107 7.12 -18.78 0.34
C ALA A 107 5.67 -19.28 0.49
N ASN A 108 4.97 -18.83 1.54
CA ASN A 108 3.57 -19.14 1.78
C ASN A 108 2.59 -18.16 1.13
N ASN A 109 3.08 -17.09 0.46
CA ASN A 109 2.27 -15.98 -0.09
C ASN A 109 1.55 -15.15 0.99
N ASP A 110 2.09 -15.10 2.21
CA ASP A 110 1.61 -14.19 3.25
C ASP A 110 2.33 -12.83 3.20
N MET A 111 3.58 -12.83 2.71
CA MET A 111 4.43 -11.66 2.50
C MET A 111 4.96 -11.62 1.06
N GLU A 112 5.44 -10.47 0.59
CA GLU A 112 5.99 -10.33 -0.77
C GLU A 112 7.47 -9.96 -0.76
N PHE A 113 7.84 -8.88 -0.06
CA PHE A 113 9.22 -8.40 -0.02
C PHE A 113 9.77 -8.38 1.41
N LEU A 114 11.02 -8.80 1.55
CA LEU A 114 11.83 -8.60 2.75
C LEU A 114 12.36 -7.16 2.77
N LEU A 115 12.12 -6.45 3.85
CA LEU A 115 12.67 -5.12 4.10
C LEU A 115 13.87 -5.27 5.06
N SER A 116 15.03 -4.73 4.66
CA SER A 116 16.26 -4.82 5.45
C SER A 116 17.04 -3.50 5.37
N GLY A 117 17.07 -2.77 6.48
CA GLY A 117 17.81 -1.52 6.64
C GLY A 117 18.99 -1.64 7.60
N GLY A 118 19.88 -0.65 7.59
CA GLY A 118 21.00 -0.58 8.53
C GLY A 118 20.57 -0.27 9.97
N GLY A 119 21.47 -0.49 10.92
CA GLY A 119 21.32 0.01 12.29
C GLY A 119 21.83 1.44 12.43
N ILE A 120 21.48 2.12 13.52
CA ILE A 120 21.79 3.53 13.68
C ILE A 120 22.06 3.93 15.14
N ASN A 121 23.02 4.83 15.37
CA ASN A 121 23.19 5.47 16.67
C ASN A 121 22.06 6.47 16.94
N SER A 122 21.70 6.67 18.20
CA SER A 122 20.62 7.60 18.57
C SER A 122 21.15 8.80 19.36
N PRO A 123 20.72 10.04 19.03
CA PRO A 123 19.90 10.41 17.88
C PRO A 123 20.60 10.24 16.53
N GLY A 124 19.80 10.08 15.47
CA GLY A 124 20.28 9.97 14.10
C GLY A 124 19.15 9.68 13.12
N SER A 125 19.44 9.73 11.82
CA SER A 125 18.50 9.26 10.80
C SER A 125 19.13 8.30 9.78
N ILE A 126 18.33 7.33 9.29
CA ILE A 126 18.66 6.40 8.22
C ILE A 126 17.43 6.22 7.33
N SER A 127 17.64 6.06 6.02
CA SER A 127 16.58 5.76 5.07
C SER A 127 16.96 4.63 4.12
N PHE A 128 15.95 3.98 3.55
CA PHE A 128 16.09 3.06 2.43
C PHE A 128 14.78 2.99 1.64
N THR A 129 14.89 2.61 0.37
CA THR A 129 13.75 2.40 -0.52
C THR A 129 13.33 0.93 -0.55
N PHE A 130 12.04 0.67 -0.71
CA PHE A 130 11.48 -0.65 -0.91
C PHE A 130 10.28 -0.60 -1.86
N ASP A 131 10.02 -1.72 -2.53
CA ASP A 131 8.87 -1.88 -3.39
C ASP A 131 7.75 -2.65 -2.67
N LEU A 132 6.52 -2.43 -3.08
CA LEU A 132 5.36 -3.21 -2.64
C LEU A 132 4.26 -3.18 -3.69
N THR A 133 3.33 -4.13 -3.59
CA THR A 133 2.15 -4.19 -4.47
C THR A 133 0.86 -3.99 -3.70
N SER A 134 -0.22 -3.64 -4.42
CA SER A 134 -1.56 -3.49 -3.85
C SER A 134 -2.13 -4.82 -3.36
N ASP A 135 -1.56 -5.96 -3.79
CA ASP A 135 -1.92 -7.29 -3.28
C ASP A 135 -1.32 -7.51 -1.88
N TYR A 136 -0.19 -6.87 -1.57
CA TYR A 136 0.50 -6.90 -0.26
C TYR A 136 0.70 -5.47 0.28
N PRO A 137 -0.40 -4.74 0.58
CA PRO A 137 -0.40 -3.29 0.79
C PRO A 137 0.14 -2.85 2.16
N ALA A 138 0.30 -3.80 3.08
CA ALA A 138 0.69 -3.54 4.46
C ALA A 138 2.20 -3.67 4.66
N VAL A 139 2.76 -2.84 5.54
CA VAL A 139 4.18 -2.86 5.91
C VAL A 139 4.34 -3.09 7.41
N THR A 140 5.19 -4.06 7.75
CA THR A 140 5.72 -4.23 9.10
C THR A 140 7.22 -3.97 9.09
N LEU A 141 7.71 -3.20 10.06
CA LEU A 141 9.13 -2.86 10.20
C LEU A 141 9.46 -2.69 11.69
N VAL A 142 10.52 -3.37 12.15
CA VAL A 142 10.93 -3.38 13.56
C VAL A 142 12.43 -3.16 13.72
N THR A 143 12.84 -2.66 14.89
CA THR A 143 14.22 -2.55 15.32
C THR A 143 14.32 -2.55 16.84
N MET A 144 15.39 -3.15 17.38
CA MET A 144 15.68 -3.21 18.81
C MET A 144 16.11 -1.85 19.35
N ILE A 145 15.64 -1.51 20.54
CA ILE A 145 16.19 -0.43 21.36
C ILE A 145 17.44 -0.97 22.07
N ALA A 146 18.60 -0.35 21.88
CA ALA A 146 19.86 -0.90 22.37
C ALA A 146 20.67 0.10 23.20
N PRO A 147 21.20 -0.30 24.37
CA PRO A 147 20.96 -1.57 25.05
C PRO A 147 19.53 -1.63 25.65
N SER A 148 18.95 -2.82 25.71
CA SER A 148 17.74 -3.13 26.46
C SER A 148 17.69 -4.63 26.78
N PRO A 149 16.78 -5.08 27.65
CA PRO A 149 16.49 -6.50 27.87
C PRO A 149 15.96 -7.15 26.58
N ASP A 150 14.77 -6.73 26.14
CA ASP A 150 14.05 -7.25 24.97
C ASP A 150 13.15 -6.17 24.35
N TRP A 151 13.56 -4.90 24.42
CA TRP A 151 12.72 -3.78 24.02
C TRP A 151 12.94 -3.42 22.55
N PHE A 152 11.85 -3.13 21.85
CA PHE A 152 11.89 -2.77 20.43
C PHE A 152 10.91 -1.64 20.09
N ILE A 153 11.07 -1.07 18.90
CA ILE A 153 10.10 -0.18 18.28
C ILE A 153 9.74 -0.70 16.90
N GLY A 154 8.58 -0.32 16.38
CA GLY A 154 8.20 -0.65 15.03
C GLY A 154 6.78 -0.27 14.66
N VAL A 155 6.41 -0.66 13.46
CA VAL A 155 5.03 -0.64 12.94
C VAL A 155 4.62 -2.07 12.61
N ASP A 156 3.36 -2.39 12.85
CA ASP A 156 2.73 -3.64 12.43
C ASP A 156 1.54 -3.32 11.51
N GLY A 157 1.52 -3.92 10.32
CA GLY A 157 0.38 -3.83 9.39
C GLY A 157 0.05 -2.41 8.91
N LEU A 158 1.05 -1.56 8.67
CA LEU A 158 0.82 -0.20 8.18
C LEU A 158 0.38 -0.20 6.72
N GLU A 159 -0.89 0.12 6.46
CA GLU A 159 -1.47 0.19 5.12
C GLU A 159 -0.98 1.41 4.32
N LEU A 160 -0.21 1.17 3.27
CA LEU A 160 0.25 2.22 2.34
C LEU A 160 -0.65 2.37 1.11
N PHE A 161 -1.52 1.40 0.83
CA PHE A 161 -2.55 1.46 -0.21
C PHE A 161 -3.95 1.50 0.41
N GLN A 162 -4.67 2.60 0.22
CA GLN A 162 -5.99 2.80 0.81
C GLN A 162 -6.95 3.43 -0.20
N ASN A 163 -8.19 2.92 -0.25
CA ASN A 163 -9.22 3.43 -1.17
C ASN A 163 -8.71 3.48 -2.63
N ASP A 164 -8.13 2.37 -3.08
CA ASP A 164 -7.54 2.19 -4.41
C ASP A 164 -6.40 3.16 -4.76
N ARG A 165 -5.73 3.74 -3.75
CA ARG A 165 -4.66 4.73 -3.95
C ARG A 165 -3.49 4.52 -2.99
N TRP A 166 -2.29 4.68 -3.52
CA TRP A 166 -1.07 4.80 -2.71
C TRP A 166 -1.06 6.12 -1.95
N MET A 167 -0.70 6.06 -0.67
CA MET A 167 -0.61 7.21 0.21
C MET A 167 0.69 7.98 -0.04
N ASP A 168 0.64 9.27 -0.39
CA ASP A 168 1.84 10.04 -0.72
C ASP A 168 2.86 10.08 0.43
N GLN A 169 2.37 10.22 1.66
CA GLN A 169 3.19 10.19 2.86
C GLN A 169 2.39 9.73 4.08
N ILE A 170 3.03 8.91 4.91
CA ILE A 170 2.56 8.56 6.26
C ILE A 170 3.69 8.74 7.26
N VAL A 171 3.42 9.45 8.36
CA VAL A 171 4.35 9.62 9.48
C VAL A 171 3.81 8.88 10.70
N VAL A 172 4.61 7.99 11.27
CA VAL A 172 4.25 7.19 12.44
C VAL A 172 5.21 7.49 13.59
N ASN A 173 4.66 7.88 14.74
CA ASN A 173 5.42 8.01 15.99
C ASN A 173 5.70 6.61 16.56
N LEU A 174 6.95 6.37 16.95
CA LEU A 174 7.41 5.05 17.38
C LEU A 174 7.43 4.96 18.91
N ASN A 175 6.57 4.12 19.46
CA ASN A 175 6.53 3.78 20.88
C ASN A 175 7.35 2.53 21.16
N ALA A 176 7.86 2.42 22.39
CA ALA A 176 8.57 1.23 22.87
C ALA A 176 7.59 0.08 23.19
N TYR A 177 8.02 -1.12 22.84
CA TYR A 177 7.37 -2.38 23.15
C TYR A 177 8.34 -3.33 23.83
N ASP A 178 7.80 -4.16 24.71
CA ASP A 178 8.47 -5.25 25.43
C ASP A 178 8.10 -6.56 24.69
N ALA A 179 9.10 -7.38 24.36
CA ALA A 179 8.85 -8.63 23.64
C ALA A 179 8.30 -9.74 24.54
N GLY A 180 8.44 -9.60 25.87
CA GLY A 180 7.99 -10.55 26.87
C GLY A 180 8.92 -11.76 27.03
N THR A 181 10.20 -11.63 26.67
CA THR A 181 11.20 -12.70 26.68
C THR A 181 12.33 -12.47 27.69
N ASP A 182 12.53 -11.24 28.20
CA ASP A 182 13.50 -10.92 29.27
C ASP A 182 12.88 -10.02 30.36
N ASP A 183 12.93 -10.44 31.63
CA ASP A 183 12.36 -9.76 32.80
C ASP A 183 13.21 -8.56 33.29
N GLY A 184 14.23 -8.13 32.53
CA GLY A 184 15.04 -6.96 32.83
C GLY A 184 14.19 -5.67 32.88
N ILE A 185 14.47 -4.79 33.85
CA ILE A 185 13.68 -3.57 34.08
C ILE A 185 14.42 -2.26 33.75
N GLN A 186 15.70 -2.36 33.44
CA GLN A 186 16.59 -1.25 33.05
C GLN A 186 17.31 -1.59 31.75
N TYR A 187 17.72 -0.56 31.00
CA TYR A 187 18.44 -0.69 29.72
C TYR A 187 19.66 -1.63 29.78
N THR A 188 20.39 -1.64 30.90
CA THR A 188 21.63 -2.43 31.07
C THR A 188 21.46 -3.56 32.10
N SER A 189 20.24 -4.04 32.31
CA SER A 189 20.00 -5.23 33.13
C SER A 189 20.79 -6.41 32.58
N GLY A 190 21.27 -7.28 33.47
CA GLY A 190 21.73 -8.60 33.03
C GLY A 190 20.55 -9.41 32.51
N ASN A 191 20.80 -10.34 31.59
CA ASN A 191 19.75 -11.21 31.04
C ASN A 191 18.98 -11.91 32.17
N ALA A 192 17.65 -11.86 32.06
CA ALA A 192 16.69 -12.46 32.96
C ALA A 192 15.55 -13.11 32.18
N ASN A 193 15.81 -14.17 31.43
CA ASN A 193 14.79 -14.89 30.64
C ASN A 193 13.42 -15.06 31.33
N SER A 194 12.38 -14.53 30.70
CA SER A 194 10.97 -14.65 31.10
C SER A 194 10.48 -16.10 31.05
N ASN A 195 9.95 -16.63 32.15
CA ASN A 195 9.40 -17.99 32.20
C ASN A 195 8.13 -18.10 33.07
N PRO A 196 6.93 -18.25 32.46
CA PRO A 196 6.69 -18.36 31.01
C PRO A 196 6.95 -17.03 30.28
N ALA A 197 7.17 -17.10 28.96
CA ALA A 197 7.19 -15.91 28.10
C ALA A 197 5.87 -15.13 28.25
N GLN A 198 5.96 -13.81 28.22
CA GLN A 198 4.82 -12.90 28.32
C GLN A 198 4.39 -12.42 26.93
N PRO A 199 3.13 -11.99 26.76
CA PRO A 199 2.69 -11.36 25.53
C PRO A 199 3.37 -10.01 25.29
N ILE A 200 3.61 -9.67 24.02
CA ILE A 200 4.14 -8.38 23.60
C ILE A 200 3.26 -7.25 24.15
N ALA A 201 3.87 -6.26 24.79
CA ALA A 201 3.16 -5.16 25.43
C ALA A 201 3.84 -3.81 25.19
N GLN A 202 3.05 -2.74 25.06
CA GLN A 202 3.60 -1.40 24.96
C GLN A 202 4.17 -0.91 26.31
N ILE A 203 5.37 -0.35 26.29
CA ILE A 203 6.01 0.25 27.47
C ILE A 203 5.60 1.73 27.55
N ALA A 204 4.41 1.99 28.10
CA ALA A 204 3.94 3.37 28.33
C ALA A 204 4.58 4.04 29.56
N GLY A 205 5.15 3.23 30.46
CA GLY A 205 5.72 3.67 31.72
C GLY A 205 7.22 3.90 31.65
N TYR A 206 7.89 3.58 32.75
CA TYR A 206 9.35 3.64 32.84
C TYR A 206 10.05 2.79 31.77
N PRO A 207 11.20 3.21 31.20
CA PRO A 207 11.83 4.53 31.33
C PRO A 207 11.31 5.59 30.32
N PHE A 208 10.40 5.22 29.42
CA PHE A 208 10.01 6.04 28.26
C PHE A 208 8.93 7.08 28.55
N ALA A 209 8.10 6.86 29.58
CA ALA A 209 6.99 7.72 29.99
C ALA A 209 6.01 8.09 28.85
N GLY A 210 5.84 7.19 27.88
CA GLY A 210 4.97 7.38 26.72
C GLY A 210 5.47 8.40 25.70
N VAL A 211 6.72 8.84 25.81
CA VAL A 211 7.37 9.70 24.82
C VAL A 211 7.85 8.83 23.65
N PRO A 212 7.50 9.16 22.39
CA PRO A 212 8.01 8.44 21.24
C PRO A 212 9.54 8.54 21.11
N LEU A 213 10.17 7.47 20.64
CA LEU A 213 11.62 7.39 20.46
C LEU A 213 12.09 7.90 19.10
N GLY A 214 11.16 8.28 18.22
CA GLY A 214 11.43 8.70 16.86
C GLY A 214 10.20 8.57 15.96
N THR A 215 10.42 8.70 14.66
CA THR A 215 9.38 8.51 13.64
C THR A 215 9.85 7.59 12.52
N PHE A 216 8.93 6.80 11.98
CA PHE A 216 9.05 6.32 10.61
C PHE A 216 8.24 7.24 9.70
N THR A 217 8.88 7.76 8.66
CA THR A 217 8.23 8.52 7.60
C THR A 217 8.30 7.70 6.32
N PHE A 218 7.17 7.17 5.89
CA PHE A 218 7.02 6.48 4.62
C PHE A 218 6.58 7.51 3.59
N THR A 219 7.44 7.80 2.62
CA THR A 219 7.15 8.71 1.51
C THR A 219 7.12 7.91 0.24
N LYS A 220 6.02 8.00 -0.50
CA LYS A 220 5.95 7.40 -1.83
C LYS A 220 7.04 8.03 -2.68
N VAL A 221 7.98 7.23 -3.15
CA VAL A 221 8.87 7.66 -4.22
C VAL A 221 7.96 7.69 -5.42
N GLU A 222 7.67 8.88 -5.96
CA GLU A 222 6.82 8.99 -7.15
C GLU A 222 7.34 8.01 -8.19
N SER A 223 6.59 6.92 -8.40
CA SER A 223 6.73 6.19 -9.64
C SER A 223 6.16 7.14 -10.68
N GLU A 224 6.95 7.36 -11.71
CA GLU A 224 6.61 8.13 -12.89
C GLU A 224 5.46 7.45 -13.70
N ASP A 225 4.57 6.69 -13.05
CA ASP A 225 3.55 5.90 -13.71
C ASP A 225 2.27 6.72 -13.91
N LEU A 226 1.73 6.63 -15.12
CA LEU A 226 0.50 7.32 -15.49
C LEU A 226 -0.71 6.70 -14.77
N GLY A 227 -1.60 7.52 -14.22
CA GLY A 227 -2.93 7.06 -13.81
C GLY A 227 -3.81 6.80 -15.02
N LEU A 228 -4.61 5.72 -15.02
CA LEU A 228 -5.63 5.47 -16.05
C LEU A 228 -6.98 5.12 -15.39
N CYS A 229 -7.96 5.97 -15.61
CA CYS A 229 -9.34 5.83 -15.15
C CYS A 229 -10.32 5.81 -16.32
N MET A 230 -11.35 4.96 -16.27
CA MET A 230 -12.33 4.79 -17.35
C MET A 230 -13.74 4.56 -16.81
N ASP A 231 -14.74 5.18 -17.43
CA ASP A 231 -16.14 4.80 -17.23
C ASP A 231 -16.38 3.36 -17.70
N PRO A 232 -17.37 2.65 -17.12
CA PRO A 232 -17.78 1.36 -17.64
C PRO A 232 -18.23 1.43 -19.10
N LEU A 233 -17.74 0.49 -19.90
CA LEU A 233 -18.00 0.48 -21.34
C LEU A 233 -19.37 -0.13 -21.61
N VAL A 234 -20.34 0.68 -22.06
CA VAL A 234 -21.68 0.21 -22.45
C VAL A 234 -21.86 0.33 -23.96
N ALA A 235 -22.22 -0.77 -24.61
CA ALA A 235 -22.40 -0.84 -26.05
C ALA A 235 -23.44 0.18 -26.56
N GLY A 236 -23.03 1.02 -27.52
CA GLY A 236 -23.86 2.10 -28.08
C GLY A 236 -23.88 3.39 -27.24
N GLN A 237 -23.18 3.45 -26.11
CA GLN A 237 -23.04 4.67 -25.30
C GLN A 237 -21.64 5.29 -25.43
N SER A 238 -21.43 6.43 -24.78
CA SER A 238 -20.10 7.05 -24.68
C SER A 238 -19.50 6.79 -23.29
N ALA A 239 -18.20 6.58 -23.25
CA ALA A 239 -17.42 6.42 -22.02
C ALA A 239 -16.32 7.47 -21.96
N SER A 240 -16.12 8.06 -20.78
CA SER A 240 -14.99 8.94 -20.50
C SER A 240 -13.78 8.14 -20.02
N ILE A 241 -12.60 8.59 -20.43
CA ILE A 241 -11.30 8.04 -20.05
C ILE A 241 -10.44 9.21 -19.58
N GLN A 242 -9.78 9.04 -18.45
CA GLN A 242 -8.93 10.04 -17.81
C GLN A 242 -7.55 9.44 -17.57
N LEU A 243 -6.52 10.20 -17.94
CA LEU A 243 -5.14 9.97 -17.58
C LEU A 243 -4.69 11.08 -16.64
N SER A 244 -3.85 10.74 -15.67
CA SER A 244 -3.30 11.68 -14.71
C SER A 244 -1.83 11.37 -14.42
N HIS A 245 -1.15 12.28 -13.72
CA HIS A 245 0.27 12.14 -13.34
C HIS A 245 1.23 12.09 -14.54
N GLY A 246 0.84 12.63 -15.69
CA GLY A 246 1.74 12.80 -16.82
C GLY A 246 2.67 14.00 -16.68
N THR A 247 3.78 14.03 -17.41
CA THR A 247 4.57 15.26 -17.56
C THR A 247 3.70 16.33 -18.24
N PRO A 248 3.61 17.55 -17.66
CA PRO A 248 2.87 18.63 -18.27
C PRO A 248 3.30 18.91 -19.72
N ASN A 249 2.35 18.90 -20.65
CA ASN A 249 2.55 19.09 -22.09
C ASN A 249 3.32 17.99 -22.83
N GLU A 250 3.67 16.87 -22.19
CA GLU A 250 4.32 15.76 -22.88
C GLU A 250 3.29 14.88 -23.60
N ASP A 251 3.74 14.21 -24.65
CA ASP A 251 2.89 13.35 -25.47
C ASP A 251 2.54 12.06 -24.75
N VAL A 252 1.30 11.61 -24.91
CA VAL A 252 0.76 10.38 -24.35
C VAL A 252 0.01 9.58 -25.40
N VAL A 253 0.20 8.27 -25.34
CA VAL A 253 -0.52 7.29 -26.16
C VAL A 253 -1.38 6.43 -25.25
N LEU A 254 -2.63 6.20 -25.66
CA LEU A 254 -3.53 5.24 -25.03
C LEU A 254 -3.89 4.16 -26.05
N MET A 255 -3.65 2.91 -25.67
CA MET A 255 -3.92 1.73 -26.51
C MET A 255 -4.92 0.81 -25.83
N TRP A 256 -5.59 -0.02 -26.63
CA TRP A 256 -6.35 -1.16 -26.11
C TRP A 256 -6.08 -2.44 -26.91
N SER A 257 -6.25 -3.61 -26.30
CA SER A 257 -6.18 -4.91 -26.96
C SER A 257 -7.27 -5.87 -26.45
N THR A 258 -7.49 -6.98 -27.16
CA THR A 258 -8.33 -8.11 -26.70
C THR A 258 -7.52 -9.20 -25.99
N ALA A 259 -6.19 -9.05 -25.91
CA ALA A 259 -5.30 -10.00 -25.25
C ALA A 259 -4.15 -9.28 -24.53
N LEU A 260 -3.81 -9.79 -23.34
CA LEU A 260 -2.57 -9.44 -22.63
C LEU A 260 -1.34 -9.93 -23.43
N GLY A 261 -0.16 -9.36 -23.17
CA GLY A 261 1.09 -9.76 -23.80
C GLY A 261 2.25 -8.82 -23.48
N SER A 262 3.28 -8.81 -24.31
CA SER A 262 4.26 -7.70 -24.32
C SER A 262 4.41 -7.27 -25.77
N THR A 263 4.39 -5.96 -26.00
CA THR A 263 4.69 -5.40 -27.29
C THR A 263 5.50 -4.14 -27.14
N VAL A 264 6.73 -4.21 -27.66
CA VAL A 264 7.58 -3.05 -27.79
C VAL A 264 7.20 -2.28 -29.06
N VAL A 265 6.69 -1.06 -28.88
CA VAL A 265 6.46 -0.11 -29.97
C VAL A 265 7.69 0.77 -30.09
N ASN A 266 8.34 0.76 -31.25
CA ASN A 266 9.44 1.65 -31.57
C ASN A 266 8.98 2.67 -32.62
N ALA A 267 9.07 3.98 -32.34
CA ALA A 267 8.79 5.03 -33.31
C ALA A 267 9.87 6.13 -33.26
N GLY A 268 10.87 6.04 -34.14
CA GLY A 268 11.98 6.99 -34.17
C GLY A 268 12.90 6.81 -32.95
N THR A 269 13.07 7.86 -32.14
CA THR A 269 13.87 7.84 -30.89
C THR A 269 13.07 7.35 -29.68
N TRP A 270 11.80 6.97 -29.86
CA TRP A 270 10.90 6.58 -28.80
C TRP A 270 10.71 5.06 -28.77
N CYS A 271 10.74 4.46 -27.57
CA CYS A 271 10.16 3.14 -27.33
C CYS A 271 9.20 3.13 -26.14
N VAL A 272 8.25 2.19 -26.21
CA VAL A 272 7.32 1.82 -25.13
C VAL A 272 7.22 0.31 -25.11
N ASP A 273 7.22 -0.32 -23.93
CA ASP A 273 6.87 -1.74 -23.78
C ASP A 273 5.46 -1.87 -23.19
N PHE A 274 4.47 -2.10 -24.05
CA PHE A 274 3.10 -2.31 -23.60
C PHE A 274 2.91 -3.75 -23.10
N GLY A 275 2.27 -3.93 -21.94
CA GLY A 275 1.85 -5.22 -21.40
C GLY A 275 0.62 -5.84 -22.09
N ILE A 276 0.32 -5.41 -23.32
CA ILE A 276 -0.78 -5.91 -24.15
C ILE A 276 -0.24 -6.41 -25.49
N THR A 277 -0.82 -7.49 -26.02
CA THR A 277 -0.43 -8.01 -27.34
C THR A 277 -0.98 -7.07 -28.42
N LEU A 278 -0.11 -6.43 -29.21
CA LEU A 278 -0.50 -5.87 -30.52
C LEU A 278 -0.35 -6.97 -31.58
N PRO A 279 -1.19 -6.97 -32.61
CA PRO A 279 -0.60 -6.62 -33.90
C PRO A 279 -0.99 -5.21 -34.37
N LEU A 280 -0.05 -4.54 -35.05
CA LEU A 280 -0.35 -3.47 -36.00
C LEU A 280 -1.07 -4.10 -37.22
N GLY A 281 -2.35 -4.47 -37.04
CA GLY A 281 -3.16 -5.14 -38.06
C GLY A 281 -4.44 -5.79 -37.52
N ASN A 282 -5.52 -5.71 -38.30
CA ASN A 282 -6.91 -6.03 -37.91
C ASN A 282 -7.14 -7.50 -37.47
N PRO A 283 -7.85 -7.80 -36.35
CA PRO A 283 -8.36 -6.93 -35.30
C PRO A 283 -7.54 -7.06 -34.00
N GLY A 284 -6.22 -6.93 -34.09
CA GLY A 284 -5.38 -6.73 -32.93
C GLY A 284 -5.20 -5.24 -32.65
N ALA A 285 -5.19 -4.90 -31.37
CA ALA A 285 -5.03 -3.60 -30.73
C ALA A 285 -5.17 -2.30 -31.56
N GLN A 286 -6.04 -1.40 -31.09
CA GLN A 286 -6.22 -0.09 -31.74
C GLN A 286 -5.76 1.06 -30.84
N LEU A 287 -5.17 2.06 -31.49
CA LEU A 287 -4.92 3.37 -30.91
C LEU A 287 -6.26 3.98 -30.46
N VAL A 288 -6.41 4.25 -29.16
CA VAL A 288 -7.55 5.02 -28.64
C VAL A 288 -7.32 6.51 -28.84
N SER A 289 -6.10 6.95 -28.50
CA SER A 289 -5.69 8.34 -28.60
C SER A 289 -4.18 8.51 -28.67
N LEU A 290 -3.76 9.54 -29.38
CA LEU A 290 -2.43 10.13 -29.32
C LEU A 290 -2.64 11.64 -29.11
N SER A 291 -2.17 12.15 -27.98
CA SER A 291 -2.39 13.54 -27.55
C SER A 291 -1.22 13.99 -26.68
N SER A 292 -1.33 15.15 -26.05
CA SER A 292 -0.44 15.59 -24.98
C SER A 292 -1.24 15.86 -23.70
N PHE A 293 -0.59 15.72 -22.54
CA PHE A 293 -1.14 16.14 -21.26
C PHE A 293 -1.31 17.66 -21.22
N ASP A 294 -2.23 18.15 -20.38
CA ASP A 294 -2.37 19.57 -20.11
C ASP A 294 -1.25 20.10 -19.17
N GLY A 295 -1.35 21.38 -18.78
CA GLY A 295 -0.37 22.02 -17.89
C GLY A 295 -0.30 21.43 -16.47
N ASN A 296 -1.25 20.58 -16.09
CA ASN A 296 -1.29 19.89 -14.80
C ASN A 296 -0.88 18.41 -14.90
N GLY A 297 -0.57 17.91 -16.10
CA GLY A 297 -0.28 16.48 -16.28
C GLY A 297 -1.53 15.62 -16.42
N ASP A 298 -2.68 16.22 -16.76
CA ASP A 298 -3.95 15.51 -16.93
C ASP A 298 -4.36 15.45 -18.41
N TYR A 299 -5.05 14.37 -18.78
CA TYR A 299 -5.65 14.23 -20.11
C TYR A 299 -6.98 13.50 -20.00
N SER A 300 -8.01 14.00 -20.68
CA SER A 300 -9.31 13.32 -20.73
C SER A 300 -9.85 13.25 -22.14
N LEU A 301 -10.56 12.17 -22.41
CA LEU A 301 -11.22 11.97 -23.69
C LEU A 301 -12.53 11.21 -23.50
N THR A 302 -13.46 11.39 -24.43
CA THR A 302 -14.70 10.62 -24.49
C THR A 302 -14.76 9.89 -25.82
N ARG A 303 -15.17 8.61 -25.79
CA ARG A 303 -15.33 7.77 -26.98
C ARG A 303 -16.67 7.06 -26.96
N SER A 304 -17.28 7.00 -28.15
CA SER A 304 -18.47 6.17 -28.37
C SER A 304 -18.07 4.71 -28.51
N ILE A 305 -18.76 3.83 -27.80
CA ILE A 305 -18.54 2.39 -27.78
C ILE A 305 -19.44 1.74 -28.83
N PRO A 306 -18.88 1.06 -29.85
CA PRO A 306 -19.70 0.44 -30.90
C PRO A 306 -20.63 -0.64 -30.34
N SER A 307 -21.87 -0.71 -30.83
CA SER A 307 -22.82 -1.75 -30.39
C SER A 307 -22.31 -3.18 -30.63
N ALA A 308 -21.47 -3.38 -31.65
CA ALA A 308 -20.85 -4.67 -31.97
C ALA A 308 -19.76 -5.11 -30.98
N ALA A 309 -19.36 -4.26 -30.04
CA ALA A 309 -18.37 -4.57 -29.02
C ALA A 309 -18.96 -5.26 -27.79
N ALA A 310 -20.28 -5.35 -27.67
CA ALA A 310 -20.97 -6.00 -26.54
C ALA A 310 -20.40 -7.40 -26.25
N GLY A 311 -20.11 -7.66 -24.98
CA GLY A 311 -19.56 -8.93 -24.48
C GLY A 311 -18.06 -9.13 -24.72
N ARG A 312 -17.33 -8.14 -25.28
CA ARG A 312 -15.88 -8.24 -25.46
C ARG A 312 -15.12 -7.78 -24.22
N THR A 313 -14.07 -8.53 -23.86
CA THR A 313 -13.06 -8.11 -22.88
C THR A 313 -11.96 -7.31 -23.56
N LEU A 314 -11.68 -6.13 -23.05
CA LEU A 314 -10.69 -5.19 -23.56
C LEU A 314 -9.68 -4.84 -22.44
N TYR A 315 -8.42 -4.69 -22.83
CA TYR A 315 -7.31 -4.32 -21.95
C TYR A 315 -6.73 -2.99 -22.44
N PHE A 316 -6.69 -1.96 -21.60
CA PHE A 316 -6.24 -0.61 -21.94
C PHE A 316 -4.96 -0.26 -21.21
N GLN A 317 -4.02 0.40 -21.88
CA GLN A 317 -2.80 0.89 -21.24
C GLN A 317 -2.35 2.19 -21.89
N ALA A 318 -1.87 3.12 -21.07
CA ALA A 318 -1.29 4.38 -21.53
C ALA A 318 0.23 4.40 -21.32
N ALA A 319 0.91 5.19 -22.13
CA ALA A 319 2.34 5.46 -21.98
C ALA A 319 2.68 6.87 -22.43
N GLU A 320 3.60 7.50 -21.74
CA GLU A 320 4.16 8.79 -22.11
C GLU A 320 5.26 8.62 -23.17
N ARG A 321 5.54 9.68 -23.92
CA ARG A 321 6.72 9.77 -24.77
C ARG A 321 7.99 9.68 -23.91
N ASN A 322 8.97 8.90 -24.38
CA ASN A 322 10.25 8.59 -23.71
C ASN A 322 10.17 7.64 -22.50
N SER A 323 9.17 6.77 -22.45
CA SER A 323 9.06 5.69 -21.44
C SER A 323 10.15 4.58 -21.52
N CYS A 324 11.34 4.91 -22.03
CA CYS A 324 12.49 4.03 -22.20
C CYS A 324 13.79 4.84 -22.03
N PRO A 325 14.74 4.41 -21.19
CA PRO A 325 14.71 3.21 -20.35
C PRO A 325 13.77 3.33 -19.14
N ASP A 326 13.35 4.56 -18.80
CA ASP A 326 12.53 4.84 -17.63
C ASP A 326 11.05 4.77 -18.02
N ALA A 327 10.34 3.74 -17.54
CA ALA A 327 8.97 3.47 -17.94
C ALA A 327 7.97 4.47 -17.32
N ARG A 328 7.51 5.45 -18.10
CA ARG A 328 6.36 6.32 -17.80
C ARG A 328 5.07 5.71 -18.36
N MET A 329 4.50 4.71 -17.70
CA MET A 329 3.35 3.97 -18.23
C MET A 329 2.23 3.83 -17.20
N SER A 330 1.00 3.65 -17.66
CA SER A 330 -0.08 3.23 -16.78
C SER A 330 -0.08 1.72 -16.60
N ASN A 331 -0.79 1.27 -15.57
CA ASN A 331 -1.26 -0.10 -15.52
C ASN A 331 -2.25 -0.41 -16.65
N ILE A 332 -2.49 -1.72 -16.81
CA ILE A 332 -3.53 -2.23 -17.70
C ILE A 332 -4.90 -2.16 -17.00
N VAL A 333 -5.86 -1.42 -17.56
CA VAL A 333 -7.26 -1.45 -17.16
C VAL A 333 -8.01 -2.52 -17.97
N THR A 334 -8.66 -3.47 -17.29
CA THR A 334 -9.50 -4.48 -17.94
C THR A 334 -10.98 -4.07 -17.87
N GLN A 335 -11.68 -4.11 -18.99
CA GLN A 335 -13.11 -3.81 -19.10
C GLN A 335 -13.83 -4.88 -19.89
N VAL A 336 -15.05 -5.25 -19.47
CA VAL A 336 -15.98 -6.04 -20.27
C VAL A 336 -17.06 -5.09 -20.78
N VAL A 337 -17.23 -5.02 -22.09
CA VAL A 337 -18.26 -4.15 -22.69
C VAL A 337 -19.64 -4.73 -22.39
N GLN A 338 -20.46 -3.98 -21.65
CA GLN A 338 -21.83 -4.32 -21.28
C GLN A 338 -22.79 -4.14 -22.47
#